data_AF-A0JRP0-F1
#
_entry.id   AF-A0JRP0-F1
#
_cell.length_a   1.000
_cell.length_b   1.000
_cell.length_c   1.000
_cell.angle_alpha   90.00
_cell.angle_beta   90.00
_cell.angle_gamma   90.00
#
_symmetry.space_group_name_H-M   'P 1'
#
loop_
_entity.id
_entity.type
_entity.pdbx_description
1 polymer ?
#
loop_
_entity_poly.entity_id
_entity_poly.type
_entity_poly.pdbx_seq_one_letter_code
_entity_poly.pdbx_strand_id
1 'polypeptide(L)'
;MLRRKTGDVKKLFHASFAYAIAGVLSGLYYREFTKAYGFTGESQLGLVHTHWLVLGFVVLLMVLMLEKIFGLSAAAPKLSAWFFRTWNAGVVVTGGMMLVKGSLVAAGADAGSKALAGIAGTGHILLSAGLVLLFLALRKALTAAPRTAPRSGLGTRGAGNVA
;
A
#
# COMPACT_ATOMS: atom_id res chain seq x y z
N MET A 1 -25.16 -13.82 4.85
CA MET A 1 -23.96 -14.34 4.16
C MET A 1 -23.42 -13.24 3.24
N LEU A 2 -22.47 -12.42 3.70
CA LEU A 2 -21.88 -11.36 2.88
C LEU A 2 -20.87 -11.98 1.91
N ARG A 3 -21.20 -11.94 0.62
CA ARG A 3 -20.34 -12.40 -0.48
C ARG A 3 -19.06 -11.56 -0.49
N ARG A 4 -17.99 -12.07 0.15
CA ARG A 4 -16.63 -11.53 -0.01
C ARG A 4 -16.34 -11.43 -1.51
N LYS A 5 -16.08 -10.23 -2.03
CA LYS A 5 -15.57 -10.07 -3.40
C LYS A 5 -14.14 -10.61 -3.43
N THR A 6 -13.98 -11.89 -3.75
CA THR A 6 -12.68 -12.56 -3.95
C THR A 6 -11.80 -11.82 -4.97
N GLY A 7 -12.39 -11.00 -5.85
CA GLY A 7 -11.69 -10.20 -6.84
C GLY A 7 -10.78 -9.11 -6.25
N ASP A 8 -11.10 -8.52 -5.09
CA ASP A 8 -10.33 -7.39 -4.57
C ASP A 8 -9.06 -7.86 -3.85
N VAL A 9 -9.12 -9.00 -3.16
CA VAL A 9 -7.95 -9.72 -2.62
C VAL A 9 -6.99 -10.13 -3.74
N LYS A 10 -7.52 -10.67 -4.85
CA LYS A 10 -6.69 -11.04 -6.00
C LYS A 10 -5.97 -9.83 -6.59
N LYS A 11 -6.64 -8.69 -6.75
CA LYS A 11 -6.01 -7.47 -7.29
C LYS A 11 -4.88 -6.95 -6.41
N LEU A 12 -5.08 -6.89 -5.09
CA LEU A 12 -4.04 -6.48 -4.13
C LEU A 12 -2.83 -7.43 -4.17
N PHE A 13 -3.05 -8.73 -4.31
CA PHE A 13 -1.98 -9.71 -4.46
C PHE A 13 -1.18 -9.49 -5.76
N HIS A 14 -1.85 -9.37 -6.91
CA HIS A 14 -1.14 -9.15 -8.19
C HIS A 14 -0.39 -7.82 -8.19
N ALA A 15 -0.96 -6.76 -7.60
CA ALA A 15 -0.31 -5.46 -7.49
C ALA A 15 0.95 -5.54 -6.60
N SER A 16 0.83 -6.10 -5.39
CA SER A 16 1.98 -6.26 -4.48
C SER A 16 3.08 -7.11 -5.10
N PHE A 17 2.75 -8.20 -5.77
CA PHE A 17 3.74 -9.04 -6.46
C PHE A 17 4.42 -8.30 -7.63
N ALA A 18 3.67 -7.53 -8.41
CA ALA A 18 4.23 -6.71 -9.47
C ALA A 18 5.23 -5.66 -8.91
N TYR A 19 4.89 -4.99 -7.82
CA TYR A 19 5.82 -4.06 -7.17
C TYR A 19 7.01 -4.75 -6.51
N ALA A 20 6.87 -5.99 -6.04
CA ALA A 20 8.00 -6.77 -5.55
C ALA A 20 9.03 -6.99 -6.66
N ILE A 21 8.57 -7.46 -7.83
CA ILE A 21 9.43 -7.64 -9.01
C ILE A 21 10.05 -6.31 -9.41
N ALA A 22 9.23 -5.26 -9.51
CA ALA A 22 9.68 -3.93 -9.90
C ALA A 22 10.75 -3.39 -8.94
N GLY A 23 10.57 -3.56 -7.62
CA GLY A 23 11.52 -3.17 -6.60
C GLY A 23 12.86 -3.91 -6.71
N VAL A 24 12.83 -5.22 -6.92
CA VAL A 24 14.05 -6.02 -7.14
C VAL A 24 14.78 -5.59 -8.41
N LEU A 25 14.05 -5.42 -9.53
CA LEU A 25 14.62 -4.95 -10.80
C LEU A 25 15.24 -3.56 -10.67
N SER A 26 14.61 -2.65 -9.91
CA SER A 26 15.15 -1.31 -9.67
C SER A 26 16.45 -1.34 -8.86
N GLY A 27 16.60 -2.29 -7.93
CA GLY A 27 17.85 -2.51 -7.21
C GLY A 27 18.98 -3.03 -8.10
N LEU A 28 18.66 -3.91 -9.06
CA LEU A 28 19.62 -4.33 -10.08
C LEU A 28 20.00 -3.17 -11.01
N TYR A 29 19.01 -2.39 -11.45
CA TYR A 29 19.23 -1.20 -12.28
C TYR A 29 20.17 -0.20 -11.60
N TYR A 30 19.99 0.08 -10.30
CA TYR A 30 20.90 0.94 -9.54
C TYR A 30 22.35 0.44 -9.61
N ARG A 31 22.57 -0.87 -9.40
CA ARG A 31 23.92 -1.46 -9.40
C ARG A 31 24.58 -1.42 -10.77
N GLU A 32 23.85 -1.76 -11.83
CA GLU A 32 24.38 -1.76 -13.18
C GLU A 32 24.60 -0.33 -13.71
N PHE A 33 23.67 0.60 -13.42
CA PHE A 33 23.76 1.99 -13.86
C PHE A 33 24.92 2.73 -13.17
N THR A 34 25.06 2.61 -11.85
CA THR A 34 26.18 3.24 -11.12
C THR A 34 27.53 2.68 -11.57
N LYS A 35 27.61 1.39 -11.85
CA LYS A 35 28.80 0.74 -12.40
C LYS A 35 29.13 1.22 -13.83
N ALA A 36 28.13 1.34 -14.69
CA ALA A 36 28.32 1.80 -16.08
C ALA A 36 28.81 3.26 -16.15
N TYR A 37 28.36 4.12 -15.24
CA TYR A 37 28.73 5.54 -15.20
C TYR A 37 29.89 5.86 -14.23
N GLY A 38 30.47 4.86 -13.55
CA GLY A 38 31.55 5.06 -12.58
C GLY A 38 31.16 5.93 -11.38
N PHE A 39 29.87 6.00 -11.07
CA PHE A 39 29.33 6.89 -10.05
C PHE A 39 29.53 6.31 -8.65
N THR A 40 30.34 6.95 -7.82
CA THR A 40 30.67 6.52 -6.44
C THR A 40 30.03 7.39 -5.35
N GLY A 41 29.13 8.31 -5.71
CA GLY A 41 28.41 9.18 -4.76
C GLY A 41 27.12 8.57 -4.23
N GLU A 42 26.47 9.25 -3.27
CA GLU A 42 25.10 8.93 -2.88
C GLU A 42 24.10 9.58 -3.85
N SER A 43 23.18 8.78 -4.41
CA SER A 43 22.08 9.31 -5.23
C SER A 43 20.73 8.77 -4.75
N GLN A 44 19.67 9.54 -5.01
CA GLN A 44 18.29 9.12 -4.75
C GLN A 44 17.91 7.83 -5.51
N LEU A 45 18.71 7.42 -6.49
CA LEU A 45 18.51 6.19 -7.26
C LEU A 45 18.60 4.94 -6.37
N GLY A 46 19.46 4.95 -5.35
CA GLY A 46 19.56 3.86 -4.38
C GLY A 46 18.31 3.74 -3.49
N LEU A 47 17.55 4.82 -3.30
CA LEU A 47 16.33 4.80 -2.49
C LEU A 47 15.11 4.29 -3.27
N VAL A 48 15.17 4.21 -4.60
CA VAL A 48 14.04 3.74 -5.42
C VAL A 48 13.65 2.31 -5.05
N HIS A 49 14.63 1.44 -4.82
CA HIS A 49 14.37 0.03 -4.52
C HIS A 49 13.62 -0.13 -3.19
N THR A 50 14.00 0.64 -2.16
CA THR A 50 13.34 0.55 -0.84
C THR A 50 11.93 1.12 -0.91
N HIS A 51 11.72 2.22 -1.62
CA HIS A 51 10.40 2.84 -1.72
C HIS A 51 9.42 1.97 -2.51
N TRP A 52 9.83 1.33 -3.60
CA TRP A 52 8.98 0.41 -4.34
C TRP A 52 8.67 -0.87 -3.56
N LEU A 53 9.66 -1.44 -2.86
CA LEU A 53 9.42 -2.60 -2.00
C LEU A 53 8.52 -2.26 -0.80
N VAL A 54 8.78 -1.16 -0.09
CA VAL A 54 7.99 -0.81 1.10
C VAL A 54 6.61 -0.32 0.72
N LEU A 55 6.48 0.68 -0.16
CA LEU A 55 5.19 1.29 -0.48
C LEU A 55 4.34 0.43 -1.42
N GLY A 56 5.00 -0.23 -2.38
CA GLY A 56 4.33 -1.05 -3.40
C GLY A 56 4.09 -2.49 -2.96
N PHE A 57 5.03 -3.12 -2.25
CA PHE A 57 4.88 -4.50 -1.81
C PHE A 57 4.42 -4.61 -0.34
N VAL A 58 5.18 -4.10 0.62
CA VAL A 58 4.89 -4.28 2.06
C VAL A 58 3.55 -3.63 2.46
N VAL A 59 3.31 -2.38 2.09
CA VAL A 59 2.06 -1.69 2.45
C VAL A 59 0.85 -2.35 1.77
N LEU A 60 0.96 -2.75 0.49
CA LEU A 60 -0.14 -3.44 -0.18
C LEU A 60 -0.40 -4.84 0.43
N LEU A 61 0.62 -5.56 0.89
CA LEU A 61 0.44 -6.79 1.66
C LEU A 61 -0.23 -6.52 3.01
N MET A 62 0.13 -5.45 3.70
CA MET A 62 -0.54 -5.05 4.94
C MET A 62 -2.03 -4.78 4.69
N VAL A 63 -2.37 -4.06 3.61
CA VAL A 63 -3.76 -3.80 3.22
C VAL A 63 -4.48 -5.09 2.81
N LEU A 64 -3.80 -6.02 2.13
CA LEU A 64 -4.33 -7.35 1.82
C LEU A 64 -4.70 -8.12 3.10
N MET A 65 -3.86 -8.07 4.12
CA MET A 65 -4.16 -8.65 5.43
C MET A 65 -5.36 -7.97 6.09
N LEU A 66 -5.41 -6.64 6.09
CA LEU A 66 -6.54 -5.87 6.62
C LEU A 66 -7.85 -6.22 5.89
N GLU A 67 -7.83 -6.35 4.56
CA GLU A 67 -8.98 -6.79 3.76
C GLU A 67 -9.44 -8.19 4.16
N LYS A 68 -8.50 -9.12 4.40
CA LYS A 68 -8.83 -10.50 4.81
C LYS A 68 -9.45 -10.57 6.21
N ILE A 69 -8.98 -9.72 7.14
CA ILE A 69 -9.42 -9.70 8.55
C ILE A 69 -10.74 -8.93 8.69
N PHE A 70 -10.81 -7.70 8.18
CA PHE A 70 -11.93 -6.78 8.43
C PHE A 70 -12.91 -6.66 7.26
N GLY A 71 -12.57 -7.15 6.06
CA GLY A 71 -13.43 -7.02 4.88
C GLY A 71 -13.66 -5.57 4.47
N LEU A 72 -12.60 -4.76 4.35
CA LEU A 72 -12.69 -3.34 4.03
C LEU A 72 -13.50 -3.07 2.76
N SER A 73 -13.37 -3.92 1.73
CA SER A 73 -14.08 -3.74 0.46
C SER A 73 -15.57 -4.06 0.58
N ALA A 74 -15.97 -4.90 1.53
CA ALA A 74 -17.39 -5.14 1.85
C ALA A 74 -17.97 -4.00 2.69
N ALA A 75 -17.22 -3.51 3.67
CA ALA A 75 -17.66 -2.42 4.56
C ALA A 75 -17.66 -1.04 3.90
N ALA A 76 -16.73 -0.79 2.98
CA ALA A 76 -16.51 0.51 2.35
C ALA A 76 -16.04 0.38 0.88
N PRO A 77 -16.89 -0.15 -0.03
CA PRO A 77 -16.49 -0.46 -1.41
C PRO A 77 -15.97 0.74 -2.20
N LYS A 78 -16.59 1.93 -2.04
CA LYS A 78 -16.16 3.15 -2.71
C LYS A 78 -14.80 3.64 -2.18
N LEU A 79 -14.59 3.62 -0.85
CA LEU A 79 -13.34 4.09 -0.27
C LEU A 79 -12.18 3.15 -0.58
N SER A 80 -12.40 1.84 -0.53
CA SER A 80 -11.39 0.83 -0.91
C SER A 80 -10.94 1.02 -2.37
N ALA A 81 -11.89 1.25 -3.29
CA ALA A 81 -11.57 1.48 -4.70
C ALA A 81 -10.83 2.82 -4.96
N TRP A 82 -11.16 3.87 -4.20
CA TRP A 82 -10.44 5.15 -4.27
C TRP A 82 -9.05 5.03 -3.66
N PHE A 83 -8.92 4.39 -2.49
CA PHE A 83 -7.65 4.08 -1.86
C PHE A 83 -6.71 3.39 -2.84
N PHE A 84 -7.17 2.30 -3.47
CA PHE A 84 -6.34 1.52 -4.37
C PHE A 84 -5.80 2.37 -5.53
N ARG A 85 -6.65 3.18 -6.17
CA ARG A 85 -6.23 4.04 -7.29
C ARG A 85 -5.28 5.16 -6.83
N THR A 86 -5.63 5.88 -5.77
CA THR A 86 -4.84 6.99 -5.25
C THR A 86 -3.48 6.52 -4.73
N TRP A 87 -3.45 5.38 -4.02
CA TRP A 87 -2.22 4.79 -3.50
C TRP A 87 -1.28 4.36 -4.63
N ASN A 88 -1.77 3.58 -5.59
CA ASN A 88 -0.96 3.14 -6.73
C ASN A 88 -0.43 4.33 -7.54
N ALA A 89 -1.26 5.35 -7.79
CA ALA A 89 -0.82 6.57 -8.45
C ALA A 89 0.29 7.28 -7.66
N GLY A 90 0.15 7.41 -6.34
CA GLY A 90 1.17 8.01 -5.48
C GLY A 90 2.49 7.24 -5.49
N VAL A 91 2.44 5.90 -5.43
CA VAL A 91 3.64 5.03 -5.48
C VAL A 91 4.36 5.15 -6.81
N VAL A 92 3.62 5.09 -7.93
CA VAL A 92 4.19 5.22 -9.27
C VAL A 92 4.81 6.60 -9.48
N VAL A 93 4.11 7.67 -9.10
CA VAL A 93 4.63 9.05 -9.23
C VAL A 93 5.88 9.24 -8.37
N THR A 94 5.85 8.81 -7.11
CA THR A 94 6.98 9.00 -6.18
C THR A 94 8.20 8.23 -6.64
N GLY A 95 8.06 6.93 -6.90
CA GLY A 95 9.19 6.10 -7.29
C GLY A 95 9.68 6.36 -8.71
N GLY A 96 8.78 6.69 -9.64
CA GLY A 96 9.14 7.13 -10.99
C GLY A 96 9.94 8.43 -10.96
N MET A 97 9.54 9.40 -10.14
CA MET A 97 10.28 10.64 -9.99
C MET A 97 11.64 10.44 -9.31
N MET A 98 11.74 9.55 -8.32
CA MET A 98 13.03 9.17 -7.73
C MET A 98 13.95 8.49 -8.76
N LEU A 99 13.39 7.65 -9.64
CA LEU A 99 14.16 6.99 -10.70
C LEU A 99 14.67 8.00 -11.74
N VAL A 100 13.83 8.95 -12.16
CA VAL A 100 14.22 10.02 -13.11
C VAL A 100 15.26 10.96 -12.48
N LYS A 101 15.00 11.52 -11.29
CA LYS A 101 15.97 12.39 -10.60
C LYS A 101 17.26 11.67 -10.30
N GLY A 102 17.18 10.45 -9.78
CA GLY A 102 18.34 9.62 -9.46
C GLY A 102 19.20 9.34 -10.70
N SER A 103 18.58 9.05 -11.85
CA SER A 103 19.30 8.80 -13.10
C SER A 103 19.93 10.07 -13.66
N LEU A 104 19.26 11.23 -13.56
CA LEU A 104 19.81 12.52 -13.97
C LEU A 104 21.04 12.91 -13.13
N VAL A 105 20.96 12.75 -11.80
CA VAL A 105 22.10 13.02 -10.90
C VAL A 105 23.27 12.10 -11.21
N ALA A 106 23.00 10.80 -11.39
CA ALA A 106 24.04 9.82 -11.70
C ALA A 106 24.67 10.03 -13.11
N ALA A 107 23.93 10.64 -14.04
CA ALA A 107 24.44 11.07 -15.35
C ALA A 107 25.16 12.43 -15.32
N GLY A 108 25.27 13.10 -14.15
CA GLY A 108 25.90 14.41 -14.00
C GLY A 108 25.07 15.59 -14.52
N ALA A 109 23.78 15.39 -14.78
CA ALA A 109 22.86 16.44 -15.24
C ALA A 109 22.19 17.17 -14.06
N ASP A 110 21.79 18.42 -14.28
CA ASP A 110 21.10 19.22 -13.26
C ASP A 110 19.69 18.67 -12.98
N ALA A 111 19.52 18.07 -11.79
CA ALA A 111 18.25 17.54 -11.29
C ALA A 111 17.45 18.58 -10.47
N GLY A 112 17.89 19.84 -10.43
CA GLY A 112 17.32 20.94 -9.66
C GLY A 112 16.08 21.61 -10.27
N SER A 113 15.56 21.11 -11.39
CA SER A 113 14.39 21.72 -12.03
C SER A 113 13.17 21.78 -11.09
N LYS A 114 12.63 22.98 -10.91
CA LYS A 114 11.43 23.24 -10.09
C LYS A 114 10.23 22.39 -10.51
N ALA A 115 10.13 22.03 -11.79
CA ALA A 115 9.10 21.14 -12.31
C ALA A 115 9.20 19.73 -11.70
N LEU A 116 10.41 19.19 -11.56
CA LEU A 116 10.65 17.86 -10.99
C LEU A 116 10.40 17.83 -9.47
N ALA A 117 10.65 18.95 -8.78
CA ALA A 117 10.28 19.09 -7.37
C ALA A 117 8.75 19.13 -7.18
N GLY A 118 8.02 19.82 -8.06
CA GLY A 118 6.55 19.86 -8.04
C GLY A 118 5.91 18.47 -8.17
N ILE A 119 6.37 17.66 -9.14
CA ILE A 119 5.86 16.30 -9.37
C ILE A 119 6.16 15.38 -8.18
N ALA A 120 7.36 15.49 -7.59
CA ALA A 120 7.70 14.74 -6.37
C ALA A 120 6.77 15.10 -5.19
N GLY A 121 6.39 16.38 -5.07
CA GLY A 121 5.41 16.85 -4.09
C GLY A 121 4.01 16.28 -4.34
N THR A 122 3.58 16.18 -5.60
CA THR A 122 2.30 15.54 -5.95
C THR A 122 2.25 14.07 -5.52
N GLY A 123 3.36 13.35 -5.66
CA GLY A 123 3.50 11.98 -5.14
C GLY A 123 3.21 11.89 -3.64
N HIS A 124 3.77 12.80 -2.84
CA HIS A 124 3.55 12.84 -1.39
C HIS A 124 2.09 13.17 -1.02
N ILE A 125 1.46 14.09 -1.76
CA ILE A 125 0.04 14.44 -1.56
C ILE A 125 -0.85 13.22 -1.85
N LEU A 126 -0.58 12.50 -2.93
CA LEU A 126 -1.33 11.29 -3.29
C LEU A 126 -1.16 10.19 -2.23
N LEU A 127 0.07 9.94 -1.76
CA LEU A 127 0.32 8.94 -0.71
C LEU A 127 -0.40 9.32 0.60
N SER A 128 -0.37 10.60 0.98
CA SER A 128 -1.08 11.12 2.16
C SER A 128 -2.59 10.96 2.03
N ALA A 129 -3.16 11.33 0.89
CA ALA A 129 -4.59 11.15 0.60
C ALA A 129 -4.98 9.66 0.61
N GLY A 130 -4.12 8.78 0.08
CA GLY A 130 -4.29 7.33 0.16
C GLY A 130 -4.36 6.84 1.61
N LEU A 131 -3.42 7.25 2.47
CA LEU A 131 -3.45 6.92 3.89
C LEU A 131 -4.75 7.34 4.57
N VAL A 132 -5.22 8.57 4.32
CA VAL A 132 -6.51 9.05 4.86
C VAL A 132 -7.66 8.16 4.40
N LEU A 133 -7.73 7.81 3.11
CA LEU A 133 -8.77 6.92 2.58
C LEU A 133 -8.75 5.53 3.22
N LEU A 134 -7.55 4.98 3.50
CA LEU A 134 -7.39 3.71 4.19
C LEU A 134 -7.96 3.77 5.61
N PHE A 135 -7.64 4.81 6.37
CA PHE A 135 -8.15 5.00 7.73
C PHE A 135 -9.67 5.18 7.76
N LEU A 136 -10.24 5.92 6.80
CA LEU A 136 -11.69 6.08 6.70
C LEU A 136 -12.39 4.76 6.34
N ALA A 137 -11.81 3.95 5.45
CA ALA A 137 -12.32 2.62 5.13
C ALA A 137 -12.24 1.68 6.34
N LEU A 138 -11.13 1.72 7.08
CA LEU A 138 -10.92 0.93 8.29
C LEU A 138 -11.91 1.33 9.40
N ARG A 139 -12.12 2.63 9.63
CA ARG A 139 -13.11 3.13 10.60
C ARG A 139 -14.50 2.55 10.31
N LYS A 140 -14.93 2.58 9.04
CA LYS A 140 -16.22 1.99 8.64
C LYS A 140 -16.28 0.49 8.92
N ALA A 141 -15.23 -0.25 8.58
CA ALA A 141 -15.15 -1.69 8.84
C ALA A 141 -15.24 -2.01 10.34
N LEU A 142 -14.55 -1.25 11.19
CA LEU A 142 -14.58 -1.41 12.64
C LEU A 142 -15.96 -1.07 13.25
N THR A 143 -16.63 -0.02 12.76
CA THR A 143 -17.98 0.34 13.24
C THR A 143 -19.09 -0.57 12.73
N ALA A 144 -18.89 -1.23 11.59
CA ALA A 144 -19.85 -2.15 11.00
C ALA A 144 -19.73 -3.58 11.55
N ALA A 145 -18.61 -3.94 12.17
CA ALA A 145 -18.45 -5.22 12.84
C ALA A 145 -19.44 -5.29 14.02
N PRO A 146 -20.33 -6.30 14.10
CA PRO A 146 -21.16 -6.50 15.27
C PRO A 146 -20.23 -6.63 16.48
N ARG A 147 -20.42 -5.77 17.49
CA ARG A 147 -19.80 -5.97 18.81
C ARG A 147 -20.08 -7.42 19.19
N THR A 148 -19.04 -8.23 19.29
CA THR A 148 -19.14 -9.58 19.83
C THR A 148 -19.49 -9.40 21.30
N ALA A 149 -20.79 -9.30 21.59
CA ALA A 149 -21.26 -9.36 22.96
C ALA A 149 -20.84 -10.73 23.51
N PRO A 150 -20.18 -10.79 24.68
CA PRO A 150 -19.92 -12.06 25.33
C PRO A 150 -21.26 -12.78 25.47
N ARG A 151 -21.31 -14.04 25.02
CA ARG A 151 -22.43 -14.92 25.30
C ARG A 151 -22.49 -15.09 26.83
N SER A 152 -23.31 -14.30 27.51
CA SER A 152 -23.76 -14.65 28.84
C SER A 152 -24.56 -15.93 28.71
N GLY A 153 -23.91 -17.05 28.98
CA GLY A 153 -24.58 -18.32 29.21
C GLY A 153 -25.45 -18.16 30.44
N LEU A 154 -26.72 -17.79 30.24
CA LEU A 154 -27.78 -18.01 31.21
C LEU A 154 -27.93 -19.53 31.38
N GLY A 155 -27.12 -20.10 32.27
CA GLY A 155 -27.34 -21.41 32.86
C GLY A 155 -28.41 -21.31 33.94
N THR A 156 -29.67 -21.08 33.55
CA THR A 156 -30.82 -21.24 34.45
C THR A 156 -31.97 -21.88 33.69
N ARG A 157 -32.11 -23.21 33.84
CA ARG A 157 -33.40 -23.93 33.91
C ARG A 157 -33.15 -25.43 34.05
N GLY A 158 -33.61 -25.99 35.17
CA GLY A 158 -33.62 -27.43 35.38
C GLY A 158 -33.90 -27.90 36.80
N ALA A 159 -34.62 -27.12 37.62
CA ALA A 159 -35.35 -27.71 38.75
C ALA A 159 -36.49 -28.56 38.15
N GLY A 160 -36.36 -29.87 38.26
CA GLY A 160 -37.29 -30.86 37.72
C GLY A 160 -37.28 -32.11 38.59
N ASN A 161 -37.92 -31.99 39.74
CA ASN A 161 -38.37 -33.06 40.61
C ASN A 161 -39.29 -34.03 39.86
N VAL A 162 -38.96 -35.33 39.74
CA VAL A 162 -39.91 -36.45 39.90
C VAL A 162 -39.18 -37.79 40.09
N ALA A 163 -39.58 -38.49 41.16
CA ALA A 163 -39.46 -39.93 41.48
C ALA A 163 -38.09 -40.52 41.83
#